data_AF-A0A3P7F623-F1
#
_entry.id   AF-A0A3P7F623-F1
#
_cell.length_a   1.000
_cell.length_b   1.000
_cell.length_c   1.000
_cell.angle_alpha   90.00
_cell.angle_beta   90.00
_cell.angle_gamma   90.00
#
_symmetry.space_group_name_H-M   'P 1'
#
loop_
_entity.id
_entity.type
_entity.pdbx_description
1 polymer ?
#
loop_
_entity_poly.entity_id
_entity_poly.type
_entity_poly.pdbx_seq_one_letter_code
_entity_poly.pdbx_strand_id
1 'polypeptide(L)'
;MDGMEVALANRSKMVIANKREKHWLKQNAHPKHFGSLRPPYLNVMDSLNRRTKHCWLACQNLVNSVVNGRCEEDDIELRRLPLATQLSVIKESSGNDVFVQAMISALPNESIAEGTYTDADLKRRFSKVFRANFLFI
;
A
#
# COMPACT_ATOMS: atom_id res chain seq x y z
N MET A 1 23.74 -21.91 -3.31
CA MET A 1 23.39 -20.62 -3.94
C MET A 1 22.34 -19.98 -3.07
N ASP A 2 22.66 -18.81 -2.53
CA ASP A 2 21.82 -18.09 -1.57
C ASP A 2 20.58 -17.53 -2.29
N GLY A 3 19.40 -17.56 -1.64
CA GLY A 3 18.13 -17.19 -2.26
C GLY A 3 18.10 -15.75 -2.79
N MET A 4 18.91 -14.87 -2.19
CA MET A 4 19.12 -13.49 -2.61
C MET A 4 19.80 -13.39 -3.99
N GLU A 5 20.77 -14.27 -4.27
CA GLU A 5 21.56 -14.28 -5.51
C GLU A 5 20.69 -14.71 -6.70
N VAL A 6 19.80 -15.67 -6.48
CA VAL A 6 18.83 -16.16 -7.47
C VAL A 6 17.80 -15.06 -7.81
N ALA A 7 17.33 -14.31 -6.81
CA ALA A 7 16.39 -13.20 -7.02
C ALA A 7 17.01 -12.05 -7.84
N LEU A 8 18.26 -11.69 -7.55
CA LEU A 8 19.02 -10.67 -8.30
C LEU A 8 19.30 -11.11 -9.74
N ALA A 9 19.68 -12.37 -9.95
CA ALA A 9 19.88 -12.93 -11.28
C ALA A 9 18.60 -12.91 -12.12
N ASN A 10 17.45 -13.24 -11.52
CA ASN A 10 16.16 -13.20 -12.19
C ASN A 10 15.72 -11.76 -12.51
N ARG A 11 15.97 -10.81 -11.62
CA ARG A 11 15.70 -9.38 -11.86
C ARG A 11 16.55 -8.83 -13.01
N SER A 12 17.84 -9.16 -13.05
CA SER A 12 18.75 -8.76 -14.12
C SER A 12 18.35 -9.36 -15.48
N LYS A 13 18.00 -10.65 -15.53
CA LYS A 13 17.49 -11.30 -16.75
C LYS A 13 16.23 -10.62 -17.29
N MET A 14 15.30 -10.25 -16.41
CA MET A 14 14.07 -9.56 -16.76
C MET A 14 14.33 -8.16 -17.33
N VAL A 15 15.26 -7.40 -16.73
CA VAL A 15 15.63 -6.06 -17.23
C VAL A 15 16.30 -6.13 -18.61
N ILE A 16 17.18 -7.12 -18.82
CA ILE A 16 17.85 -7.34 -20.10
C ILE A 16 16.86 -7.75 -21.19
N ALA A 17 15.90 -8.64 -20.88
CA ALA A 17 14.84 -9.04 -21.80
C ALA A 17 13.99 -7.84 -22.25
N ASN A 18 13.58 -7.00 -21.29
CA ASN A 18 12.78 -5.80 -21.56
C ASN A 18 13.54 -4.76 -22.41
N LYS A 19 14.86 -4.62 -22.21
CA LYS A 19 15.70 -3.72 -23.00
C LYS A 19 15.88 -4.22 -24.45
N ARG A 20 16.07 -5.53 -24.64
CA ARG A 20 16.15 -6.15 -25.99
C ARG A 20 14.83 -6.07 -26.73
N GLU A 21 13.70 -6.26 -26.04
CA GLU A 21 12.36 -6.16 -26.62
C GLU A 21 12.03 -4.74 -27.07
N LYS A 22 12.34 -3.72 -26.27
CA LYS A 22 12.21 -2.31 -26.69
C LYS A 22 13.07 -1.98 -27.91
N HIS A 23 14.29 -2.53 -27.98
CA HIS A 23 15.17 -2.33 -29.12
C HIS A 23 14.63 -3.02 -30.38
N TRP A 24 14.10 -4.23 -30.24
CA TRP A 24 13.50 -5.00 -31.33
C TRP A 24 12.24 -4.31 -31.89
N LEU A 25 11.36 -3.79 -31.02
CA LEU A 25 10.18 -3.02 -31.39
C LEU A 25 10.54 -1.70 -32.10
N LYS A 26 11.62 -1.04 -31.68
CA LYS A 26 12.09 0.21 -32.28
C LYS A 26 12.70 0.01 -33.67
N GLN A 27 13.26 -1.18 -33.94
CA GLN A 27 13.89 -1.52 -35.22
C GLN A 27 12.91 -2.14 -36.24
N ASN A 28 11.84 -2.81 -35.79
CA ASN A 28 10.93 -3.55 -36.67
C ASN A 28 9.54 -2.90 -36.84
N ALA A 29 9.32 -1.69 -36.31
CA ALA A 29 8.06 -0.99 -36.49
C ALA A 29 8.02 -0.27 -37.86
N HIS A 30 7.40 -0.90 -38.86
CA HIS A 30 6.87 -0.22 -40.05
C HIS A 30 5.33 -0.14 -39.92
N PRO A 31 4.67 1.00 -40.19
CA PRO A 31 3.27 1.18 -39.81
C PRO A 31 2.35 0.67 -40.92
N LYS A 32 1.90 -0.59 -40.86
CA LYS A 32 0.75 -1.04 -41.67
C LYS A 32 -0.11 -2.06 -40.91
N HIS A 33 -1.33 -1.62 -40.63
CA HIS A 33 -2.56 -2.39 -40.44
C HIS A 33 -2.39 -3.81 -39.88
N PHE A 34 -2.26 -3.91 -38.56
CA PHE A 34 -2.70 -5.09 -37.83
C PHE A 34 -3.84 -4.66 -36.91
N GLY A 35 -4.94 -5.42 -36.93
CA GLY A 35 -6.05 -5.23 -36.00
C GLY A 35 -5.54 -5.12 -34.57
N SER A 36 -6.24 -4.30 -33.79
CA SER A 36 -5.94 -3.81 -32.43
C SER A 36 -5.80 -4.92 -31.36
N LEU A 37 -4.87 -5.87 -31.53
CA LEU A 37 -4.54 -6.85 -30.51
C LEU A 37 -3.28 -6.38 -29.76
N ARG A 38 -3.54 -5.68 -28.65
CA ARG A 38 -2.53 -5.34 -27.65
C ARG A 38 -1.81 -6.63 -27.22
N PRO A 39 -0.46 -6.65 -27.18
CA PRO A 39 0.28 -7.86 -26.82
C PRO A 39 -0.13 -8.42 -25.45
N PRO A 40 -0.23 -9.76 -25.25
CA PRO A 40 -0.74 -10.37 -24.02
C PRO A 40 0.04 -9.97 -22.75
N TYR A 41 1.36 -9.76 -22.87
CA TYR A 41 2.21 -9.35 -21.75
C TYR A 41 1.87 -7.94 -21.24
N LEU A 42 1.40 -7.05 -22.11
CA LEU A 42 1.02 -5.70 -21.73
C LEU A 42 -0.28 -5.72 -20.90
N ASN A 43 -1.22 -6.61 -21.24
CA ASN A 43 -2.45 -6.81 -20.48
C ASN A 43 -2.17 -7.36 -19.07
N VAL A 44 -1.22 -8.31 -18.96
CA VAL A 44 -0.78 -8.84 -17.65
C VAL A 44 -0.15 -7.73 -16.81
N MET A 45 0.73 -6.91 -17.40
CA MET A 45 1.36 -5.79 -16.71
C MET A 45 0.36 -4.71 -16.30
N ASP A 46 -0.62 -4.39 -17.15
CA ASP A 46 -1.69 -3.45 -16.85
C ASP A 46 -2.56 -3.94 -15.68
N SER A 47 -2.88 -5.24 -15.66
CA SER A 47 -3.64 -5.86 -14.56
C SER A 47 -2.86 -5.81 -13.23
N LEU A 48 -1.55 -6.04 -13.28
CA LEU A 48 -0.68 -5.96 -12.11
C LEU A 48 -0.60 -4.51 -11.62
N ASN A 49 -0.31 -3.57 -12.51
CA ASN A 49 -0.26 -2.14 -12.19
C ASN A 49 -1.57 -1.64 -11.58
N ARG A 50 -2.73 -2.08 -12.10
CA ARG A 50 -4.04 -1.73 -11.53
C ARG A 50 -4.19 -2.25 -10.11
N ARG A 51 -3.81 -3.51 -9.85
CA ARG A 51 -3.85 -4.10 -8.51
C ARG A 51 -2.91 -3.40 -7.54
N THR A 52 -1.66 -3.16 -7.93
CA THR A 52 -0.68 -2.44 -7.11
C THR A 52 -1.15 -1.03 -6.77
N LYS A 53 -1.73 -0.30 -7.75
CA LYS A 53 -2.31 1.02 -7.50
C LYS A 53 -3.48 0.96 -6.52
N HIS A 54 -4.36 -0.02 -6.67
CA HIS A 54 -5.48 -0.21 -5.74
C HIS A 54 -4.97 -0.47 -4.32
N CYS A 55 -4.05 -1.43 -4.16
CA CYS A 55 -3.46 -1.75 -2.86
C CYS A 55 -2.77 -0.54 -2.22
N TRP A 56 -2.04 0.25 -3.01
CA TRP A 56 -1.43 1.49 -2.54
C TRP A 56 -2.47 2.49 -2.02
N LEU A 57 -3.53 2.74 -2.78
CA LEU A 57 -4.62 3.64 -2.36
C LEU A 57 -5.32 3.13 -1.10
N ALA A 58 -5.52 1.81 -0.97
CA ALA A 58 -6.09 1.21 0.23
C ALA A 58 -5.20 1.47 1.47
N CYS A 59 -3.88 1.33 1.33
CA CYS A 59 -2.93 1.67 2.39
C CYS A 59 -2.96 3.16 2.74
N GLN A 60 -3.03 4.06 1.75
CA GLN A 60 -3.14 5.50 2.00
C GLN A 60 -4.43 5.85 2.75
N ASN A 61 -5.55 5.20 2.41
CA ASN A 61 -6.82 5.38 3.11
C ASN A 61 -6.76 4.88 4.56
N LEU A 62 -6.07 3.77 4.83
CA LEU A 62 -5.81 3.32 6.20
C LEU A 62 -5.00 4.35 6.98
N VAL A 63 -3.90 4.87 6.41
CA VAL A 63 -3.08 5.90 7.05
C VAL A 63 -3.91 7.14 7.37
N ASN A 64 -4.69 7.63 6.40
CA ASN A 64 -5.57 8.78 6.61
C ASN A 64 -6.61 8.52 7.70
N SER A 65 -7.15 7.31 7.77
CA SER A 65 -8.12 6.90 8.80
C SER A 65 -7.51 6.93 10.21
N VAL A 66 -6.26 6.47 10.36
CA VAL A 66 -5.54 6.48 11.64
C VAL A 66 -5.12 7.89 12.04
N VAL A 67 -4.65 8.71 11.09
CA VAL A 67 -4.14 10.06 11.37
C VAL A 67 -5.29 11.02 11.70
N ASN A 68 -6.40 10.94 10.98
CA ASN A 68 -7.48 11.93 11.09
C ASN A 68 -8.69 11.43 11.90
N GLY A 69 -8.88 10.12 12.03
CA GLY A 69 -10.09 9.56 12.65
C GLY A 69 -11.37 10.06 11.96
N ARG A 70 -12.44 10.23 12.74
CA ARG A 70 -13.69 10.89 12.30
C ARG A 70 -13.63 12.38 12.64
N CYS A 71 -12.95 13.19 11.84
CA CYS A 71 -12.70 14.61 12.15
C CYS A 71 -13.94 15.48 12.45
N GLU A 72 -15.13 15.04 12.04
CA GLU A 72 -16.40 15.74 12.26
C GLU A 72 -17.00 15.54 13.67
N GLU A 73 -16.48 14.60 14.47
CA GLU A 73 -17.00 14.32 15.82
C GLU A 73 -16.31 15.20 16.87
N ASP A 74 -17.07 15.78 17.80
CA ASP A 74 -16.49 16.59 18.88
C ASP A 74 -15.86 15.73 19.99
N ASP A 75 -16.47 14.58 20.29
CA ASP A 75 -16.01 13.67 21.34
C ASP A 75 -14.76 12.90 20.89
N ILE A 76 -13.74 12.87 21.75
CA ILE A 76 -12.48 12.13 21.52
C ILE A 76 -12.67 10.62 21.38
N GLU A 77 -13.65 10.04 22.06
CA GLU A 77 -13.96 8.62 21.96
C GLU A 77 -14.66 8.30 20.65
N LEU A 78 -15.58 9.17 20.21
CA LEU A 78 -16.30 9.01 18.95
C LEU A 78 -15.42 9.31 17.73
N ARG A 79 -14.36 10.11 17.89
CA ARG A 79 -13.38 10.35 16.82
C ARG A 79 -12.56 9.13 16.42
N ARG A 80 -12.54 8.07 17.24
CA ARG A 80 -11.88 6.82 16.86
C ARG A 80 -12.62 6.18 15.69
N LEU A 81 -11.87 5.81 14.66
CA LEU A 81 -12.39 5.18 13.45
C LEU A 81 -12.01 3.69 13.46
N PRO A 82 -12.99 2.77 13.58
CA PRO A 82 -12.76 1.34 13.40
C PRO A 82 -12.08 1.05 12.06
N LEU A 83 -11.05 0.22 12.09
CA LEU A 83 -10.16 -0.02 10.93
C LEU A 83 -10.56 -1.24 10.10
N ALA A 84 -11.56 -2.02 10.55
CA ALA A 84 -11.98 -3.26 9.91
C ALA A 84 -12.27 -3.11 8.40
N THR A 85 -12.98 -2.05 8.01
CA THR A 85 -13.34 -1.78 6.61
C THR A 85 -12.10 -1.55 5.75
N GLN A 86 -11.19 -0.67 6.18
CA GLN A 86 -9.96 -0.34 5.47
C GLN A 86 -9.06 -1.56 5.33
N LEU A 87 -8.96 -2.38 6.39
CA LEU A 87 -8.19 -3.61 6.39
C LEU A 87 -8.79 -4.67 5.45
N SER A 88 -10.11 -4.76 5.33
CA SER A 88 -10.76 -5.63 4.33
C SER A 88 -10.36 -5.26 2.91
N VAL A 89 -10.40 -3.96 2.57
CA VAL A 89 -10.01 -3.47 1.23
C VAL A 89 -8.54 -3.76 0.94
N ILE A 90 -7.65 -3.67 1.93
CA ILE A 90 -6.23 -4.05 1.78
C ILE A 90 -6.11 -5.57 1.53
N LYS A 91 -6.84 -6.41 2.27
CA LYS A 91 -6.83 -7.87 2.03
C LYS A 91 -7.30 -8.21 0.62
N GLU A 92 -8.40 -7.61 0.17
CA GLU A 92 -8.95 -7.86 -1.17
C GLU A 92 -8.00 -7.42 -2.29
N SER A 93 -7.36 -6.27 -2.13
CA SER A 93 -6.46 -5.72 -3.16
C SER A 93 -5.06 -6.35 -3.19
N SER A 94 -4.60 -6.90 -2.06
CA SER A 94 -3.33 -7.63 -1.96
C SER A 94 -3.43 -9.12 -2.30
N GLY A 95 -4.65 -9.69 -2.28
CA GLY A 95 -4.86 -11.11 -2.49
C GLY A 95 -4.27 -11.96 -1.35
N ASN A 96 -3.52 -12.99 -1.69
CA ASN A 96 -2.93 -13.94 -0.72
C ASN A 96 -1.49 -13.59 -0.36
N ASP A 97 -1.13 -12.30 -0.34
CA ASP A 97 0.20 -11.87 0.06
C ASP A 97 0.45 -12.16 1.54
N VAL A 98 1.39 -13.07 1.82
CA VAL A 98 1.69 -13.56 3.18
C VAL A 98 2.19 -12.45 4.09
N PHE A 99 2.97 -11.51 3.55
CA PHE A 99 3.49 -10.39 4.33
C PHE A 99 2.36 -9.45 4.75
N VAL A 100 1.43 -9.13 3.84
CA VAL A 100 0.26 -8.31 4.15
C VAL A 100 -0.64 -8.98 5.19
N GLN A 101 -0.90 -10.28 5.07
CA GLN A 101 -1.70 -11.01 6.06
C GLN A 101 -1.04 -11.01 7.44
N ALA A 102 0.28 -11.23 7.50
CA ALA A 102 1.04 -11.16 8.75
C ALA A 102 0.94 -9.77 9.39
N MET A 103 1.12 -8.70 8.61
CA MET A 103 0.97 -7.31 9.07
C MET A 103 -0.42 -7.04 9.64
N ILE A 104 -1.48 -7.49 8.97
CA ILE A 104 -2.85 -7.27 9.46
C ILE A 104 -3.10 -8.10 10.73
N SER A 105 -2.58 -9.33 10.81
CA SER A 105 -2.72 -10.18 12.00
C SER A 105 -1.96 -9.65 13.23
N ALA A 106 -0.96 -8.81 13.03
CA ALA A 106 -0.20 -8.17 14.11
C ALA A 106 -0.93 -6.98 14.74
N LEU A 107 -2.04 -6.51 14.14
CA LEU A 107 -2.80 -5.40 14.67
C LEU A 107 -3.66 -5.84 15.87
N PRO A 108 -3.70 -5.05 16.97
CA PRO A 108 -4.59 -5.33 18.09
C PRO A 108 -6.06 -5.35 17.67
N ASN A 109 -6.84 -6.27 18.23
CA ASN A 109 -8.27 -6.40 17.92
C ASN A 109 -9.04 -5.14 18.29
N GLU A 110 -8.64 -4.48 19.37
CA GLU A 110 -9.23 -3.23 19.86
C GLU A 110 -9.08 -2.11 18.82
N SER A 111 -7.89 -1.98 18.22
CA SER A 111 -7.65 -1.00 17.14
C SER A 111 -8.48 -1.31 15.90
N ILE A 112 -8.74 -2.59 15.61
CA ILE A 112 -9.57 -2.99 14.47
C ILE A 112 -11.05 -2.67 14.74
N ALA A 113 -11.54 -2.98 15.93
CA ALA A 113 -12.96 -2.88 16.30
C ALA A 113 -13.38 -1.45 16.68
N GLU A 114 -12.53 -0.72 17.39
CA GLU A 114 -12.86 0.59 17.97
C GLU A 114 -12.08 1.73 17.31
N GLY A 115 -10.93 1.43 16.71
CA GLY A 115 -10.02 2.45 16.18
C GLY A 115 -9.02 2.97 17.21
N THR A 116 -8.15 3.87 16.76
CA THR A 116 -7.08 4.45 17.57
C THR A 116 -7.28 5.94 17.77
N TYR A 117 -6.75 6.49 18.87
CA TYR A 117 -6.66 7.93 19.03
C TYR A 117 -5.68 8.53 18.03
N THR A 118 -6.05 9.69 17.47
CA THR A 118 -5.14 10.46 16.62
C THR A 118 -3.99 11.07 17.45
N ASP A 119 -2.88 11.44 16.80
CA ASP A 119 -1.79 12.15 17.46
C ASP A 119 -2.27 13.46 18.11
N ALA A 120 -3.15 14.19 17.43
CA ALA A 120 -3.76 15.41 17.96
C ALA A 120 -4.56 15.14 19.25
N ASP A 121 -5.28 14.01 19.30
CA ASP A 121 -6.05 13.59 20.47
C ASP A 121 -5.19 13.24 21.67
N LEU A 122 -4.14 12.47 21.43
CA LEU A 122 -3.20 12.10 22.48
C LEU A 122 -2.50 13.33 23.04
N LYS A 123 -2.06 14.26 22.19
CA LYS A 123 -1.46 15.54 22.60
C LYS A 123 -2.42 16.39 23.42
N ARG A 124 -3.68 16.47 23.03
CA ARG A 124 -4.70 17.24 23.76
C ARG A 124 -5.00 16.59 25.12
N ARG A 125 -5.25 15.28 25.13
CA ARG A 125 -5.59 14.50 26.34
C ARG A 125 -4.47 14.54 27.37
N PHE A 126 -3.21 14.46 26.93
CA PHE A 126 -2.04 14.43 27.82
C PHE A 126 -1.21 15.72 27.77
N SER A 127 -1.84 16.86 27.49
CA SER A 127 -1.14 18.15 27.30
C SER A 127 -0.23 18.58 28.46
N LYS A 128 -0.58 18.21 29.71
CA LYS A 128 0.26 18.49 30.89
C LYS A 128 1.54 17.66 30.91
N VAL A 129 1.48 16.40 30.48
CA VAL A 129 2.64 15.48 30.42
C VAL A 129 3.58 15.90 29.29
N PHE A 130 3.04 16.25 28.13
CA PHE A 130 3.83 16.75 27.00
C PHE A 130 4.56 18.06 27.32
N ARG A 131 3.94 18.97 28.10
CA ARG A 131 4.58 20.20 28.56
C ARG A 131 5.70 19.96 29.58
N ALA A 132 5.53 18.99 30.48
CA ALA A 132 6.56 18.66 31.46
C ALA A 132 7.82 18.10 30.81
N ASN A 133 7.70 17.28 29.76
CA ASN A 133 8.85 16.65 29.11
C ASN A 133 9.78 17.62 28.35
N PHE A 134 9.31 18.81 28.00
CA PHE A 134 10.14 19.85 27.37
C PHE A 134 10.87 20.77 28.37
N LEU A 135 10.59 20.64 29.67
CA LEU A 135 11.28 21.40 30.71
C LEU A 135 12.46 20.63 31.35
N PHE A 136 12.66 19.36 30.98
CA PHE A 136 13.70 18.48 31.54
C PHE A 136 14.73 18.00 30.49
N ILE A 137 14.75 18.61 29.30
CA ILE A 137 15.80 18.45 28.27
C ILE A 137 16.42 19.82 28.03
#